data_AF-A0A3C2ACW2-F1
#
_entry.id   AF-A0A3C2ACW2-F1
#
_cell.length_a   1.000
_cell.length_b   1.000
_cell.length_c   1.000
_cell.angle_alpha   90.00
_cell.angle_beta   90.00
_cell.angle_gamma   90.00
#
_symmetry.space_group_name_H-M   'P 1'
#
loop_
_entity.id
_entity.type
_entity.pdbx_description
1 polymer ?
#
loop_
_entity_poly.entity_id
_entity_poly.type
_entity_poly.pdbx_seq_one_letter_code
_entity_poly.pdbx_strand_id
1 'polypeptide(L)'
;EHAERAEAKELAYKVIEKMEGKNLFIGIFTKKNKQISPSHLKSCFWSKQSLKAPSNEFSWTTSDWVLQESGYALGKGLKVIFLVEAEIESVGGLQGNREYITFNRNNVSQCFTKLNEMITSLMKSSSIEVQKETKDIPSEDSTEIPKTNKEVSSFEKLLIAIKENKENEERTAFEELLSKDTDKYKQVETKGFYYWMRYRYGKKDVLEDLRNLSKENPEHPNPRILLGNLYEEYKQFDRAYEQFIKAAELSKNDIDKTTFICKAARTLTDEGKFKEATELLIERITTVNSKSEDELFELYRTLSQTQKKANSIEKYLSLAEKVLELKPLDSNIRFDLAYTYSKNKNHIMALHHYQILCNSTPNNDANWNNLGVELSELGLEGKSVEAYMKSKEFGGTTAVGNIAYKLIDKGFYSEAKKYLQEALKQADCSSNVSNALSNLENKLEQENQKESEILSGVSATIKFRVKYAEAYTKKRAVATSLQKKWKAKHGDVEITLTGNKFAANATHEIPRMGLADLYAGYTVGGMAKPKIDIDIEIINYEGVIINGAIDYELSVMTKPSGKADRATKAGSLLGALIDSNENTVRYNGQMIISEDNKKIEVMERDSKDNITFYDMIPVKDE
;
A
#
# COMPACT_ATOMS: atom_id res chain seq x y z
N GLU A 1 -37.25 -14.04 15.21
CA GLU A 1 -36.48 -14.33 16.44
C GLU A 1 -35.01 -14.43 16.08
N HIS A 2 -34.12 -14.01 16.99
CA HIS A 2 -32.64 -13.88 16.89
C HIS A 2 -32.16 -12.42 16.94
N ALA A 3 -32.59 -11.72 18.00
CA ALA A 3 -31.81 -10.64 18.55
C ALA A 3 -30.61 -11.29 19.26
N GLU A 4 -29.39 -11.06 18.77
CA GLU A 4 -28.18 -11.35 19.54
C GLU A 4 -28.25 -10.55 20.85
N ARG A 5 -28.05 -11.25 21.97
CA ARG A 5 -28.00 -10.60 23.29
C ARG A 5 -26.85 -9.59 23.28
N ALA A 6 -27.15 -8.36 23.68
CA ALA A 6 -26.13 -7.37 23.99
C ALA A 6 -25.36 -7.82 25.25
N GLU A 7 -24.28 -8.56 25.04
CA GLU A 7 -23.30 -8.79 26.10
C GLU A 7 -22.43 -7.54 26.24
N ALA A 8 -22.30 -7.06 27.47
CA ALA A 8 -21.27 -6.10 27.82
C ALA A 8 -19.91 -6.79 27.64
N LYS A 9 -19.31 -6.68 26.46
CA LYS A 9 -17.89 -7.04 26.28
C LYS A 9 -17.07 -6.07 27.13
N GLU A 10 -16.71 -6.49 28.34
CA GLU A 10 -15.83 -5.72 29.20
C GLU A 10 -14.54 -5.41 28.44
N LEU A 11 -14.17 -4.12 28.38
CA LEU A 11 -12.93 -3.63 27.76
C LEU A 11 -11.67 -4.35 28.30
N ALA A 12 -11.79 -5.02 29.44
CA ALA A 12 -10.75 -5.78 30.11
C ALA A 12 -10.32 -7.06 29.38
N TYR A 13 -11.14 -7.68 28.51
CA TYR A 13 -10.82 -8.99 27.90
C TYR A 13 -9.47 -9.01 27.17
N LYS A 14 -9.15 -7.95 26.42
CA LYS A 14 -7.86 -7.84 25.70
C LYS A 14 -6.65 -7.75 26.62
N VAL A 15 -6.82 -7.21 27.83
CA VAL A 15 -5.75 -7.12 28.83
C VAL A 15 -5.61 -8.46 29.56
N ILE A 16 -6.74 -9.05 29.92
CA ILE A 16 -6.79 -10.34 30.62
C ILE A 16 -6.14 -11.43 29.78
N GLU A 17 -6.50 -11.54 28.49
CA GLU A 17 -5.93 -12.51 27.55
C GLU A 17 -4.41 -12.32 27.37
N LYS A 18 -3.93 -11.07 27.36
CA LYS A 18 -2.49 -10.77 27.25
C LYS A 18 -1.68 -11.14 28.50
N MET A 19 -2.34 -11.21 29.65
CA MET A 19 -1.71 -11.59 30.93
C MET A 19 -1.89 -13.08 31.24
N GLU A 20 -2.75 -13.79 30.51
CA GLU A 20 -3.00 -15.21 30.69
C GLU A 20 -1.74 -16.05 30.37
N GLY A 21 -1.40 -16.98 31.27
CA GLY A 21 -0.19 -17.79 31.16
C GLY A 21 1.13 -17.04 31.37
N LYS A 22 1.10 -15.77 31.78
CA LYS A 22 2.30 -14.97 32.10
C LYS A 22 2.55 -14.93 33.61
N ASN A 23 3.82 -14.88 34.00
CA ASN A 23 4.26 -14.86 35.40
C ASN A 23 4.92 -13.54 35.83
N LEU A 24 5.17 -12.64 34.88
CA LEU A 24 5.81 -11.34 35.06
C LEU A 24 5.06 -10.27 34.28
N PHE A 25 4.75 -9.16 34.94
CA PHE A 25 4.23 -7.95 34.32
C PHE A 25 5.24 -6.81 34.46
N ILE A 26 5.55 -6.13 33.36
CA ILE A 26 6.41 -4.95 33.35
C ILE A 26 5.57 -3.74 32.98
N GLY A 27 5.32 -2.87 33.97
CA GLY A 27 4.55 -1.64 33.79
C GLY A 27 5.46 -0.45 33.49
N ILE A 28 5.20 0.27 32.40
CA ILE A 28 5.95 1.47 32.02
C ILE A 28 5.06 2.70 32.20
N PHE A 29 5.37 3.53 33.18
CA PHE A 29 4.61 4.72 33.54
C PHE A 29 5.29 5.95 32.96
N THR A 30 4.73 6.47 31.88
CA THR A 30 5.23 7.67 31.18
C THR A 30 4.37 8.89 31.49
N LYS A 31 4.95 10.09 31.45
CA LYS A 31 4.22 11.35 31.57
C LYS A 31 3.10 11.42 30.53
N LYS A 32 1.85 11.60 30.98
CA LYS A 32 0.68 11.69 30.10
C LYS A 32 -0.12 12.97 30.35
N ASN A 33 -0.62 13.15 31.57
CA ASN A 33 -1.45 14.30 31.93
C ASN A 33 -0.74 15.16 32.97
N LYS A 34 -0.94 16.48 32.92
CA LYS A 34 -0.61 17.36 34.05
C LYS A 34 -1.77 17.37 35.04
N GLN A 35 -1.48 17.24 36.32
CA GLN A 35 -2.43 17.31 37.41
C GLN A 35 -2.09 18.48 38.32
N ILE A 36 -3.10 19.05 38.96
CA ILE A 36 -2.96 20.10 39.97
C ILE A 36 -4.03 19.91 41.03
N SER A 37 -3.69 20.18 42.29
CA SER A 37 -4.67 20.19 43.37
C SER A 37 -5.70 21.31 43.13
N PRO A 38 -7.01 21.06 43.30
CA PRO A 38 -8.02 22.12 43.22
C PRO A 38 -7.74 23.31 44.15
N SER A 39 -7.07 23.09 45.29
CA SER A 39 -6.69 24.14 46.24
C SER A 39 -5.64 25.14 45.71
N HIS A 40 -4.91 24.76 44.65
CA HIS A 40 -3.87 25.56 44.02
C HIS A 40 -4.39 26.41 42.85
N LEU A 41 -5.62 26.13 42.39
CA LEU A 41 -6.26 26.89 41.32
C LEU A 41 -6.90 28.18 41.85
N LYS A 42 -6.57 29.32 41.23
CA LYS A 42 -7.15 30.64 41.55
C LYS A 42 -7.98 31.16 40.39
N SER A 43 -9.07 31.88 40.67
CA SER A 43 -9.90 32.45 39.59
C SER A 43 -9.17 33.59 38.87
N CYS A 44 -9.42 33.70 37.56
CA CYS A 44 -8.96 34.82 36.77
C CYS A 44 -9.91 36.01 36.92
N PHE A 45 -9.37 37.18 37.26
CA PHE A 45 -10.14 38.41 37.44
C PHE A 45 -10.97 38.80 36.19
N TRP A 46 -10.47 38.47 35.00
CA TRP A 46 -11.07 38.82 33.71
C TRP A 46 -12.02 37.76 33.12
N SER A 47 -12.12 36.58 33.76
CA SER A 47 -13.01 35.49 33.30
C SER A 47 -13.36 34.57 34.47
N LYS A 48 -14.65 34.54 34.83
CA LYS A 48 -15.18 33.64 35.86
C LYS A 48 -15.11 32.16 35.47
N GLN A 49 -14.83 31.85 34.21
CA GLN A 49 -14.72 30.49 33.68
C GLN A 49 -13.26 30.02 33.53
N SER A 50 -12.28 30.85 33.91
CA SER A 50 -10.86 30.53 33.77
C SER A 50 -10.17 30.48 35.13
N LEU A 51 -9.37 29.44 35.34
CA LEU A 51 -8.54 29.22 36.53
C LEU A 51 -7.06 29.34 36.15
N LYS A 52 -6.23 29.82 37.09
CA LYS A 52 -4.78 29.98 36.92
C LYS A 52 -4.01 29.42 38.12
N ALA A 53 -2.80 28.93 37.86
CA ALA A 53 -1.82 28.55 38.87
C ALA A 53 -0.39 28.72 38.33
N PRO A 54 0.60 28.97 39.20
CA PRO A 54 2.02 28.89 38.86
C PRO A 54 2.41 27.53 38.25
N SER A 55 3.32 27.55 37.27
CA SER A 55 3.69 26.34 36.52
C SER A 55 4.33 25.22 37.36
N ASN A 56 4.94 25.57 38.49
CA ASN A 56 5.56 24.65 39.46
C ASN A 56 4.55 23.96 40.40
N GLU A 57 3.27 24.35 40.36
CA GLU A 57 2.20 23.69 41.13
C GLU A 57 1.53 22.54 40.34
N PHE A 58 1.94 22.34 39.08
CA PHE A 58 1.49 21.22 38.26
C PHE A 58 2.47 20.06 38.34
N SER A 59 1.96 18.86 38.59
CA SER A 59 2.74 17.62 38.55
C SER A 59 2.32 16.71 37.41
N TRP A 60 3.19 15.77 37.03
CA TRP A 60 2.88 14.80 36.00
C TRP A 60 2.22 13.56 36.59
N THR A 61 1.20 13.06 35.90
CA THR A 61 0.63 11.74 36.11
C THR A 61 0.78 10.87 34.86
N THR A 62 0.51 9.58 35.04
CA THR A 62 0.61 8.54 34.02
C THR A 62 -0.77 8.20 33.42
N SER A 63 -0.84 7.17 32.59
CA SER A 63 -2.08 6.65 32.04
C SER A 63 -2.89 5.89 33.08
N ASP A 64 -4.15 6.27 33.30
CA ASP A 64 -5.11 5.53 34.15
C ASP A 64 -5.22 4.05 33.76
N TRP A 65 -5.08 3.76 32.47
CA TRP A 65 -5.09 2.39 31.94
C TRP A 65 -3.94 1.55 32.48
N VAL A 66 -2.71 2.09 32.49
CA VAL A 66 -1.52 1.35 32.96
C VAL A 66 -1.59 1.14 34.48
N LEU A 67 -2.24 2.05 35.21
CA LEU A 67 -2.55 1.87 36.64
C LEU A 67 -3.55 0.74 36.89
N GLN A 68 -4.57 0.61 36.04
CA GLN A 68 -5.54 -0.49 36.14
C GLN A 68 -4.89 -1.84 35.78
N GLU A 69 -4.07 -1.88 34.73
CA GLU A 69 -3.32 -3.09 34.33
C GLU A 69 -2.34 -3.55 35.41
N SER A 70 -1.63 -2.61 36.04
CA SER A 70 -0.70 -2.94 37.12
C SER A 70 -1.42 -3.44 38.37
N GLY A 71 -2.56 -2.84 38.73
CA GLY A 71 -3.42 -3.32 39.81
C GLY A 71 -3.99 -4.72 39.53
N TYR A 72 -4.40 -4.98 38.30
CA TYR A 72 -4.88 -6.31 37.89
C TYR A 72 -3.78 -7.38 37.95
N ALA A 73 -2.59 -7.07 37.43
CA ALA A 73 -1.43 -7.97 37.48
C ALA A 73 -1.03 -8.32 38.93
N LEU A 74 -1.05 -7.34 39.82
CA LEU A 74 -0.86 -7.55 41.26
C LEU A 74 -1.95 -8.42 41.86
N GLY A 75 -3.22 -8.16 41.53
CA GLY A 75 -4.36 -8.98 41.98
C GLY A 75 -4.33 -10.43 41.50
N LYS A 76 -3.66 -10.69 40.38
CA LYS A 76 -3.39 -12.04 39.85
C LYS A 76 -2.12 -12.70 40.39
N GLY A 77 -1.38 -12.02 41.27
CA GLY A 77 -0.18 -12.56 41.90
C GLY A 77 1.05 -12.63 40.99
N LEU A 78 1.08 -11.88 39.88
CA LEU A 78 2.26 -11.83 39.00
C LEU A 78 3.44 -11.16 39.73
N LYS A 79 4.66 -11.57 39.37
CA LYS A 79 5.84 -10.75 39.64
C LYS A 79 5.66 -9.43 38.88
N VAL A 80 5.98 -8.29 39.50
CA VAL A 80 5.86 -6.99 38.82
C VAL A 80 7.18 -6.23 38.84
N ILE A 81 7.51 -5.58 37.73
CA ILE A 81 8.57 -4.58 37.65
C ILE A 81 7.93 -3.30 37.11
N PHE A 82 8.18 -2.18 37.79
CA PHE A 82 7.64 -0.88 37.39
C PHE A 82 8.77 0.05 36.96
N LEU A 83 8.64 0.59 35.76
CA LEU A 83 9.50 1.63 35.21
C LEU A 83 8.75 2.96 35.28
N VAL A 84 9.24 3.92 36.06
CA VAL A 84 8.55 5.19 36.29
C VAL A 84 9.35 6.34 35.71
N GLU A 85 8.75 7.12 34.82
CA GLU A 85 9.40 8.31 34.26
C GLU A 85 9.62 9.37 35.35
N ALA A 86 10.79 9.98 35.40
CA ALA A 86 11.13 11.03 36.36
C ALA A 86 10.10 12.19 36.32
N GLU A 87 9.81 12.80 37.48
CA GLU A 87 8.79 13.86 37.69
C GLU A 87 7.32 13.38 37.74
N ILE A 88 7.05 12.08 37.65
CA ILE A 88 5.74 11.53 38.04
C ILE A 88 5.69 11.46 39.58
N GLU A 89 4.86 12.28 40.21
CA GLU A 89 4.81 12.41 41.68
C GLU A 89 4.20 11.20 42.38
N SER A 90 3.21 10.54 41.76
CA SER A 90 2.62 9.34 42.34
C SER A 90 2.07 8.40 41.28
N VAL A 91 2.30 7.11 41.49
CA VAL A 91 1.70 6.01 40.72
C VAL A 91 0.57 5.45 41.59
N GLY A 92 -0.48 6.26 41.78
CA GLY A 92 -1.73 5.99 42.50
C GLY A 92 -1.73 4.86 43.54
N GLY A 93 -1.77 5.21 44.84
CA GLY A 93 -2.35 4.40 45.92
C GLY A 93 -1.73 3.02 46.26
N LEU A 94 -0.87 2.44 45.43
CA LEU A 94 -0.16 1.20 45.73
C LEU A 94 1.09 1.50 46.55
N GLN A 95 0.85 2.02 47.76
CA GLN A 95 1.90 2.30 48.74
C GLN A 95 2.53 1.00 49.25
N GLY A 96 3.86 0.95 49.19
CA GLY A 96 4.61 0.69 50.42
C GLY A 96 5.78 -0.28 50.34
N ASN A 97 5.77 -1.28 49.45
CA ASN A 97 6.68 -2.43 49.60
C ASN A 97 7.40 -2.92 48.34
N ARG A 98 7.47 -2.15 47.24
CA ARG A 98 8.22 -2.57 46.05
C ARG A 98 9.04 -1.43 45.44
N GLU A 99 10.32 -1.71 45.23
CA GLU A 99 11.27 -0.85 44.53
C GLU A 99 10.83 -0.74 43.05
N TYR A 100 10.78 0.49 42.53
CA TYR A 100 10.53 0.78 41.12
C TYR A 100 11.77 1.44 40.51
N ILE A 101 11.94 1.27 39.20
CA ILE A 101 13.09 1.80 38.48
C ILE A 101 12.69 3.13 37.85
N THR A 102 13.25 4.22 38.34
CA THR A 102 13.06 5.53 37.72
C THR A 102 13.87 5.62 36.43
N PHE A 103 13.27 6.16 35.36
CA PHE A 103 13.98 6.42 34.10
C PHE A 103 13.77 7.85 33.60
N ASN A 104 14.73 8.34 32.83
CA ASN A 104 14.65 9.59 32.10
C ASN A 104 14.77 9.29 30.60
N ARG A 105 13.88 9.84 29.77
CA ARG A 105 13.92 9.62 28.31
C ARG A 105 15.25 10.04 27.67
N ASN A 106 15.94 11.01 28.27
CA ASN A 106 17.22 11.50 27.78
C ASN A 106 18.41 10.63 28.25
N ASN A 107 18.20 9.69 29.18
CA ASN A 107 19.23 8.78 29.70
C ASN A 107 18.59 7.46 30.14
N VAL A 108 18.18 6.64 29.17
CA VAL A 108 17.50 5.35 29.40
C VAL A 108 18.50 4.26 29.86
N SER A 109 19.80 4.43 29.62
CA SER A 109 20.85 3.46 29.95
C SER A 109 20.87 3.06 31.42
N GLN A 110 20.64 4.00 32.34
CA GLN A 110 20.63 3.70 33.78
C GLN A 110 19.44 2.82 34.21
N CYS A 111 18.33 2.91 33.49
CA CYS A 111 17.15 2.07 33.71
C CYS A 111 17.42 0.62 33.29
N PHE A 112 18.17 0.42 32.20
CA PHE A 112 18.47 -0.90 31.66
C PHE A 112 19.30 -1.76 32.63
N THR A 113 20.31 -1.20 33.29
CA THR A 113 21.12 -1.91 34.28
C THR A 113 20.27 -2.43 35.44
N LYS A 114 19.47 -1.55 36.06
CA LYS A 114 18.60 -1.92 37.18
C LYS A 114 17.51 -2.91 36.76
N LEU A 115 16.99 -2.79 35.54
CA LEU A 115 16.01 -3.72 34.99
C LEU A 115 16.61 -5.12 34.85
N ASN A 116 17.83 -5.24 34.33
CA ASN A 116 18.52 -6.51 34.21
C ASN A 116 18.85 -7.14 35.57
N GLU A 117 19.25 -6.33 36.56
CA GLU A 117 19.48 -6.79 37.93
C GLU A 117 18.20 -7.36 38.55
N MET A 118 17.08 -6.65 38.42
CA MET A 118 15.77 -7.11 38.91
C MET A 118 15.30 -8.39 38.20
N ILE A 119 15.41 -8.46 36.88
CA ILE A 119 15.05 -9.67 36.11
C ILE A 119 15.93 -10.85 36.54
N THR A 120 17.24 -10.64 36.69
CA THR A 120 18.20 -11.68 37.11
C THR A 120 17.89 -12.19 38.53
N SER A 121 17.53 -11.29 39.45
CA SER A 121 17.09 -11.64 40.80
C SER A 121 15.77 -12.43 40.80
N LEU A 122 14.80 -12.00 39.97
CA LEU A 122 13.54 -12.71 39.80
C LEU A 122 13.72 -14.09 39.16
N MET A 123 14.78 -14.30 38.36
CA MET A 123 15.14 -15.60 37.79
C MET A 123 15.84 -16.52 38.81
N LYS A 124 16.77 -15.98 39.61
CA LYS A 124 17.45 -16.72 40.70
C LYS A 124 16.49 -17.20 41.79
N SER A 125 15.46 -16.43 42.12
CA SER A 125 14.42 -16.86 43.08
C SER A 125 13.53 -18.01 42.58
N SER A 126 13.62 -18.38 41.29
CA SER A 126 12.90 -19.51 40.68
C SER A 126 13.77 -20.77 40.50
N SER A 127 15.00 -20.77 41.00
CA SER A 127 15.95 -21.89 40.88
C SER A 127 16.64 -22.20 42.23
N ILE A 128 16.18 -23.27 42.89
CA ILE A 128 16.97 -24.11 43.79
C ILE A 128 17.22 -25.38 42.93
N GLU A 129 18.41 -25.92 42.68
CA GLU A 129 19.58 -26.24 43.50
C GLU A 129 20.71 -26.60 42.52
N VAL A 130 21.95 -26.08 42.63
CA VAL A 130 23.21 -26.81 42.34
C VAL A 130 24.34 -26.10 43.10
N GLN A 131 25.21 -26.93 43.68
CA GLN A 131 26.18 -26.67 44.74
C GLN A 131 27.33 -25.71 44.38
N LYS A 132 27.77 -25.01 45.42
CA LYS A 132 28.95 -24.14 45.50
C LYS A 132 30.25 -24.94 45.49
N GLU A 133 31.21 -24.52 44.67
CA GLU A 133 32.62 -24.53 45.07
C GLU A 133 33.08 -23.08 45.27
N THR A 134 33.35 -22.77 46.53
CA THR A 134 33.87 -21.50 47.03
C THR A 134 35.40 -21.50 46.91
N LYS A 135 35.96 -20.47 46.28
CA LYS A 135 37.31 -19.99 46.61
C LYS A 135 37.17 -18.58 47.18
N ASP A 136 37.60 -18.47 48.43
CA ASP A 136 37.58 -17.26 49.24
C ASP A 136 38.44 -16.14 48.65
N ILE A 137 37.87 -14.94 48.60
CA ILE A 137 38.59 -13.66 48.64
C ILE A 137 37.91 -12.85 49.77
N PRO A 138 38.66 -12.17 50.65
CA PRO A 138 38.20 -11.79 51.98
C PRO A 138 37.09 -10.74 51.98
N SER A 139 36.24 -10.83 53.01
CA SER A 139 35.27 -9.81 53.40
C SER A 139 35.97 -8.50 53.76
N GLU A 140 35.64 -7.41 53.05
CA GLU A 140 35.73 -6.07 53.64
C GLU A 140 34.39 -5.73 54.29
N ASP A 141 34.50 -5.38 55.56
CA ASP A 141 33.43 -4.96 56.43
C ASP A 141 32.53 -3.89 55.81
N SER A 142 31.26 -3.99 56.16
CA SER A 142 30.27 -2.94 56.02
C SER A 142 30.70 -1.68 56.77
N THR A 143 31.39 -0.78 56.07
CA THR A 143 31.41 0.64 56.43
C THR A 143 30.45 1.40 55.53
N GLU A 144 29.55 2.12 56.19
CA GLU A 144 28.55 3.06 55.67
C GLU A 144 28.88 3.63 54.28
N ILE A 145 27.96 3.46 53.31
CA ILE A 145 28.05 4.17 52.03
C ILE A 145 27.91 5.66 52.32
N PRO A 146 28.95 6.48 52.10
CA PRO A 146 28.83 7.92 52.20
C PRO A 146 27.87 8.38 51.10
N LYS A 147 26.97 9.31 51.41
CA LYS A 147 26.28 10.12 50.40
C LYS A 147 27.33 10.84 49.55
N THR A 148 27.78 10.22 48.47
CA THR A 148 28.64 10.86 47.48
C THR A 148 27.73 11.61 46.52
N ASN A 149 27.82 12.95 46.54
CA ASN A 149 27.54 13.76 45.37
C ASN A 149 28.30 13.11 44.20
N LYS A 150 27.61 12.48 43.25
CA LYS A 150 28.26 12.04 42.01
C LYS A 150 28.71 13.30 41.28
N GLU A 151 29.98 13.64 41.38
CA GLU A 151 30.60 14.61 40.49
C GLU A 151 30.30 14.19 39.05
N VAL A 152 29.78 15.13 38.25
CA VAL A 152 29.61 14.94 36.81
C VAL A 152 30.95 14.54 36.22
N SER A 153 31.01 13.45 35.48
CA SER A 153 32.27 12.94 34.92
C SER A 153 32.89 13.99 33.98
N SER A 154 34.22 14.04 33.87
CA SER A 154 34.90 14.93 32.92
C SER A 154 34.43 14.70 31.47
N PHE A 155 34.00 13.48 31.16
CA PHE A 155 33.35 13.12 29.91
C PHE A 155 31.99 13.82 29.70
N GLU A 156 31.08 13.75 30.67
CA GLU A 156 29.78 14.41 30.60
C GLU A 156 29.93 15.95 30.55
N LYS A 157 30.85 16.51 31.34
CA LYS A 157 31.18 17.94 31.30
C LYS A 157 31.64 18.37 29.90
N LEU A 158 32.53 17.59 29.28
CA LEU A 158 33.02 17.86 27.94
C LEU A 158 31.88 17.86 26.90
N LEU A 159 31.00 16.85 26.92
CA LEU A 159 29.89 16.75 25.96
C LEU A 159 28.88 17.90 26.12
N ILE A 160 28.56 18.29 27.36
CA ILE A 160 27.67 19.43 27.64
C ILE A 160 28.32 20.71 27.12
N ALA A 161 29.60 20.93 27.42
CA ALA A 161 30.30 22.14 27.00
C ALA A 161 30.41 22.28 25.46
N ILE A 162 30.68 21.18 24.75
CA ILE A 162 30.68 21.17 23.27
C ILE A 162 29.27 21.52 22.74
N LYS A 163 28.23 20.90 23.28
CA LYS A 163 26.84 21.11 22.84
C LYS A 163 26.35 22.54 23.10
N GLU A 164 26.74 23.12 24.24
CA GLU A 164 26.37 24.49 24.63
C GLU A 164 27.33 25.55 24.06
N ASN A 165 28.34 25.13 23.28
CA ASN A 165 29.36 25.99 22.68
C ASN A 165 30.14 26.85 23.70
N LYS A 166 30.47 26.26 24.86
CA LYS A 166 31.20 26.91 25.95
C LYS A 166 32.69 26.58 25.89
N GLU A 167 33.44 27.35 25.11
CA GLU A 167 34.85 27.05 24.75
C GLU A 167 35.79 26.86 25.96
N ASN A 168 35.65 27.68 27.01
CA ASN A 168 36.50 27.58 28.19
C ASN A 168 36.21 26.30 29.02
N GLU A 169 34.93 25.95 29.17
CA GLU A 169 34.50 24.74 29.87
C GLU A 169 34.88 23.49 29.07
N GLU A 170 34.74 23.54 27.74
CA GLU A 170 35.17 22.50 26.80
C GLU A 170 36.66 22.23 26.91
N ARG A 171 37.51 23.28 26.84
CA ARG A 171 38.96 23.13 26.96
C ARG A 171 39.35 22.52 28.30
N THR A 172 38.79 23.03 29.39
CA THR A 172 39.10 22.56 30.75
C THR A 172 38.70 21.08 30.92
N ALA A 173 37.50 20.70 30.48
CA ALA A 173 37.02 19.33 30.57
C ALA A 173 37.82 18.37 29.67
N PHE A 174 38.25 18.84 28.49
CA PHE A 174 39.10 18.06 27.59
C PHE A 174 40.51 17.84 28.15
N GLU A 175 41.15 18.88 28.68
CA GLU A 175 42.45 18.77 29.35
C GLU A 175 42.39 17.83 30.55
N GLU A 176 41.33 17.91 31.36
CA GLU A 176 41.09 16.99 32.47
C GLU A 176 40.95 15.55 31.97
N LEU A 177 40.18 15.32 30.90
CA LEU A 177 40.02 13.98 30.29
C LEU A 177 41.36 13.44 29.78
N LEU A 178 42.13 14.26 29.07
CA LEU A 178 43.42 13.86 28.50
C LEU A 178 44.46 13.57 29.59
N SER A 179 44.43 14.32 30.70
CA SER A 179 45.36 14.13 31.83
C SER A 179 45.17 12.80 32.57
N LYS A 180 43.98 12.19 32.46
CA LYS A 180 43.66 10.89 33.07
C LYS A 180 44.22 9.72 32.26
N ASP A 181 44.52 9.92 30.99
CA ASP A 181 45.14 8.92 30.12
C ASP A 181 46.67 9.03 30.22
N THR A 182 47.31 8.06 30.86
CA THR A 182 48.79 7.98 30.91
C THR A 182 49.40 7.30 29.68
N ASP A 183 48.58 6.58 28.91
CA ASP A 183 48.98 5.88 27.70
C ASP A 183 48.88 6.81 26.47
N LYS A 184 50.03 7.08 25.84
CA LYS A 184 50.11 7.92 24.63
C LYS A 184 49.25 7.38 23.49
N TYR A 185 49.08 6.06 23.37
CA TYR A 185 48.21 5.47 22.36
C TYR A 185 46.74 5.89 22.62
N LYS A 186 46.26 5.71 23.85
CA LYS A 186 44.90 6.13 24.25
C LYS A 186 44.69 7.64 24.16
N GLN A 187 45.71 8.44 24.46
CA GLN A 187 45.62 9.90 24.30
C GLN A 187 45.31 10.31 22.86
N VAL A 188 45.80 9.58 21.84
CA VAL A 188 45.47 9.83 20.44
C VAL A 188 43.99 9.51 20.16
N GLU A 189 43.47 8.41 20.71
CA GLU A 189 42.05 8.04 20.61
C GLU A 189 41.15 9.07 21.30
N THR A 190 41.54 9.55 22.48
CA THR A 190 40.83 10.60 23.23
C THR A 190 40.80 11.92 22.47
N LYS A 191 41.92 12.33 21.85
CA LYS A 191 41.98 13.50 20.95
C LYS A 191 41.07 13.30 19.72
N GLY A 192 41.14 12.13 19.08
CA GLY A 192 40.31 11.79 17.92
C GLY A 192 38.82 11.86 18.27
N PHE A 193 38.42 11.24 19.38
CA PHE A 193 37.05 11.29 19.88
C PHE A 193 36.58 12.73 20.15
N TYR A 194 37.40 13.54 20.82
CA TYR A 194 37.08 14.95 21.08
C TYR A 194 36.81 15.72 19.78
N TYR A 195 37.69 15.58 18.79
CA TYR A 195 37.51 16.18 17.46
C TYR A 195 36.24 15.68 16.79
N TRP A 196 35.98 14.37 16.80
CA TRP A 196 34.74 13.79 16.26
C TRP A 196 33.49 14.39 16.91
N MET A 197 33.47 14.55 18.24
CA MET A 197 32.34 15.15 18.94
C MET A 197 32.15 16.63 18.58
N ARG A 198 33.23 17.42 18.50
CA ARG A 198 33.16 18.81 18.01
C ARG A 198 32.52 18.89 16.62
N TYR A 199 32.91 17.98 15.72
CA TYR A 199 32.32 17.90 14.38
C TYR A 199 30.83 17.57 14.42
N ARG A 200 30.43 16.55 15.19
CA ARG A 200 29.01 16.12 15.33
C ARG A 200 28.10 17.22 15.90
N TYR A 201 28.65 18.12 16.71
CA TYR A 201 27.94 19.30 17.24
C TYR A 201 28.09 20.56 16.38
N GLY A 202 28.61 20.44 15.15
CA GLY A 202 28.55 21.50 14.14
C GLY A 202 29.79 22.40 14.04
N LYS A 203 30.90 22.09 14.74
CA LYS A 203 32.16 22.82 14.58
C LYS A 203 32.88 22.36 13.30
N LYS A 204 33.30 23.33 12.47
CA LYS A 204 33.74 23.09 11.08
C LYS A 204 35.26 23.04 10.89
N ASP A 205 36.03 23.43 11.89
CA ASP A 205 37.50 23.49 11.93
C ASP A 205 38.17 22.13 12.22
N VAL A 206 37.39 21.08 12.43
CA VAL A 206 37.85 19.76 12.88
C VAL A 206 38.67 18.99 11.83
N LEU A 207 38.46 19.24 10.54
CA LEU A 207 39.16 18.50 9.48
C LEU A 207 40.68 18.67 9.55
N GLU A 208 41.15 19.89 9.83
CA GLU A 208 42.59 20.15 9.92
C GLU A 208 43.19 19.60 11.21
N ASP A 209 42.44 19.67 12.32
CA ASP A 209 42.81 19.03 13.59
C ASP A 209 43.03 17.51 13.41
N LEU A 210 42.11 16.82 12.75
CA LEU A 210 42.23 15.39 12.47
C LEU A 210 43.37 15.07 11.48
N ARG A 211 43.63 15.93 10.50
CA ARG A 211 44.78 15.78 9.59
C ARG A 211 46.10 15.90 10.32
N ASN A 212 46.22 16.87 11.22
CA ASN A 212 47.42 17.06 12.02
C ASN A 212 47.62 15.89 12.99
N LEU A 213 46.55 15.45 13.67
CA LEU A 213 46.60 14.28 14.54
C LEU A 213 47.06 13.01 13.79
N SER A 214 46.59 12.81 12.56
CA SER A 214 46.99 11.70 11.69
C SER A 214 48.45 11.81 11.23
N LYS A 215 48.93 13.02 10.87
CA LYS A 215 50.33 13.25 10.49
C LYS A 215 51.31 13.03 11.64
N GLU A 216 50.94 13.48 12.84
CA GLU A 216 51.75 13.33 14.06
C GLU A 216 51.80 11.87 14.56
N ASN A 217 50.78 11.07 14.23
CA ASN A 217 50.63 9.70 14.71
C ASN A 217 50.40 8.73 13.53
N PRO A 218 51.38 8.58 12.61
CA PRO A 218 51.17 7.91 11.32
C PRO A 218 50.83 6.41 11.44
N GLU A 219 51.27 5.76 12.52
CA GLU A 219 51.06 4.34 12.84
C GLU A 219 49.76 4.07 13.62
N HIS A 220 48.98 5.11 13.93
CA HIS A 220 47.73 4.97 14.69
C HIS A 220 46.52 4.93 13.73
N PRO A 221 45.66 3.90 13.77
CA PRO A 221 44.55 3.79 12.83
C PRO A 221 43.41 4.80 13.12
N ASN A 222 43.14 5.12 14.40
CA ASN A 222 42.03 5.98 14.81
C ASN A 222 41.87 7.32 14.05
N PRO A 223 42.91 8.19 13.93
CA PRO A 223 42.76 9.44 13.18
C PRO A 223 42.40 9.22 11.70
N ARG A 224 42.91 8.16 11.08
CA ARG A 224 42.58 7.82 9.68
C ARG A 224 41.13 7.38 9.56
N ILE A 225 40.63 6.55 10.48
CA ILE A 225 39.22 6.11 10.49
C ILE A 225 38.29 7.32 10.57
N LEU A 226 38.60 8.27 11.46
CA LEU A 226 37.80 9.49 11.64
C LEU A 226 37.84 10.39 10.40
N LEU A 227 39.02 10.57 9.78
CA LEU A 227 39.14 11.27 8.51
C LEU A 227 38.34 10.56 7.40
N GLY A 228 38.38 9.22 7.34
CA GLY A 228 37.62 8.43 6.38
C GLY A 228 36.12 8.67 6.50
N ASN A 229 35.58 8.57 7.72
CA ASN A 229 34.16 8.86 7.99
C ASN A 229 33.79 10.31 7.61
N LEU A 230 34.66 11.27 7.90
CA LEU A 230 34.43 12.68 7.58
C LEU A 230 34.43 12.93 6.06
N TYR A 231 35.37 12.32 5.33
CA TYR A 231 35.39 12.39 3.88
C TYR A 231 34.17 11.71 3.24
N GLU A 232 33.69 10.60 3.80
CA GLU A 232 32.46 9.92 3.39
C GLU A 232 31.22 10.84 3.57
N GLU A 233 31.09 11.52 4.71
CA GLU A 233 30.02 12.51 4.93
C GLU A 233 30.07 13.68 3.94
N TYR A 234 31.27 14.12 3.54
CA TYR A 234 31.48 15.11 2.48
C TYR A 234 31.41 14.55 1.05
N LYS A 235 31.08 13.27 0.88
CA LYS A 235 31.03 12.56 -0.41
C LYS A 235 32.35 12.59 -1.18
N GLN A 236 33.47 12.74 -0.49
CA GLN A 236 34.83 12.64 -1.05
C GLN A 236 35.29 11.18 -0.97
N PHE A 237 34.66 10.31 -1.77
CA PHE A 237 34.80 8.85 -1.66
C PHE A 237 36.22 8.35 -1.89
N ASP A 238 36.95 8.89 -2.87
CA ASP A 238 38.37 8.57 -3.11
C ASP A 238 39.23 8.76 -1.84
N ARG A 239 39.07 9.92 -1.19
CA ARG A 239 39.83 10.25 0.03
C ARG A 239 39.40 9.38 1.20
N ALA A 240 38.12 9.09 1.32
CA ALA A 240 37.60 8.21 2.36
C ALA A 240 38.17 6.79 2.21
N TYR A 241 38.16 6.26 0.98
CA TYR A 241 38.76 4.98 0.62
C TYR A 241 40.23 4.91 1.03
N GLU A 242 41.04 5.90 0.65
CA GLU A 242 42.46 5.96 1.00
C GLU A 242 42.70 5.90 2.51
N GLN A 243 41.87 6.60 3.30
CA GLN A 243 42.03 6.58 4.75
C GLN A 243 41.63 5.24 5.37
N PHE A 244 40.56 4.61 4.88
CA PHE A 244 40.12 3.31 5.38
C PHE A 244 41.08 2.18 5.01
N ILE A 245 41.67 2.18 3.81
CA ILE A 245 42.70 1.20 3.44
C ILE A 245 43.94 1.35 4.33
N LYS A 246 44.43 2.58 4.53
CA LYS A 246 45.56 2.82 5.46
C LYS A 246 45.23 2.42 6.90
N ALA A 247 43.99 2.62 7.35
CA ALA A 247 43.55 2.13 8.66
C ALA A 247 43.54 0.60 8.74
N ALA A 248 43.13 -0.09 7.66
CA ALA A 248 43.16 -1.54 7.56
C ALA A 248 44.59 -2.11 7.59
N GLU A 249 45.54 -1.44 6.93
CA GLU A 249 46.98 -1.79 6.95
C GLU A 249 47.58 -1.68 8.36
N LEU A 250 47.15 -0.68 9.14
CA LEU A 250 47.61 -0.42 10.51
C LEU A 250 46.88 -1.25 11.59
N SER A 251 45.90 -2.05 11.20
CA SER A 251 45.07 -2.80 12.16
C SER A 251 45.85 -3.96 12.78
N LYS A 252 45.77 -4.09 14.11
CA LYS A 252 46.50 -5.11 14.88
C LYS A 252 45.75 -6.44 15.00
N ASN A 253 44.47 -6.48 14.64
CA ASN A 253 43.65 -7.68 14.64
C ASN A 253 42.85 -7.79 13.35
N ASP A 254 42.44 -9.01 13.02
CA ASP A 254 41.73 -9.31 11.78
C ASP A 254 40.33 -8.69 11.70
N ILE A 255 39.63 -8.59 12.83
CA ILE A 255 38.26 -8.06 12.89
C ILE A 255 38.23 -6.58 12.50
N ASP A 256 39.13 -5.76 13.04
CA ASP A 256 39.27 -4.35 12.71
C ASP A 256 39.70 -4.16 11.26
N LYS A 257 40.66 -4.97 10.79
CA LYS A 257 41.08 -4.97 9.39
C LYS A 257 39.90 -5.25 8.46
N THR A 258 39.10 -6.29 8.74
CA THR A 258 37.88 -6.62 8.00
C THR A 258 36.89 -5.46 8.02
N THR A 259 36.67 -4.85 9.19
CA THR A 259 35.76 -3.71 9.36
C THR A 259 36.16 -2.52 8.47
N PHE A 260 37.44 -2.17 8.43
CA PHE A 260 37.92 -1.05 7.62
C PHE A 260 37.95 -1.37 6.12
N ILE A 261 38.22 -2.62 5.74
CA ILE A 261 38.05 -3.07 4.35
C ILE A 261 36.59 -2.96 3.91
N CYS A 262 35.63 -3.37 4.74
CA CYS A 262 34.21 -3.20 4.43
C CYS A 262 33.82 -1.72 4.29
N LYS A 263 34.39 -0.82 5.10
CA LYS A 263 34.20 0.63 4.94
C LYS A 263 34.77 1.14 3.61
N ALA A 264 36.00 0.75 3.26
CA ALA A 264 36.62 1.09 1.99
C ALA A 264 35.83 0.56 0.78
N ALA A 265 35.30 -0.66 0.85
CA ALA A 265 34.46 -1.22 -0.20
C ALA A 265 33.12 -0.48 -0.34
N ARG A 266 32.51 -0.06 0.77
CA ARG A 266 31.29 0.79 0.75
C ARG A 266 31.56 2.13 0.09
N THR A 267 32.69 2.79 0.37
CA THR A 267 33.03 4.06 -0.29
C THR A 267 33.22 3.89 -1.79
N LEU A 268 33.89 2.83 -2.24
CA LEU A 268 34.00 2.50 -3.67
C LEU A 268 32.63 2.22 -4.30
N THR A 269 31.74 1.53 -3.58
CA THR A 269 30.38 1.25 -4.03
C THR A 269 29.55 2.52 -4.19
N ASP A 270 29.66 3.46 -3.25
CA ASP A 270 28.94 4.75 -3.30
C ASP A 270 29.48 5.67 -4.40
N GLU A 271 30.74 5.51 -4.78
CA GLU A 271 31.35 6.17 -5.94
C GLU A 271 30.95 5.49 -7.28
N GLY A 272 30.36 4.30 -7.25
CA GLY A 272 30.00 3.53 -8.44
C GLY A 272 31.13 2.62 -8.97
N LYS A 273 32.25 2.51 -8.26
CA LYS A 273 33.39 1.61 -8.58
C LYS A 273 33.11 0.18 -8.11
N PHE A 274 32.04 -0.42 -8.63
CA PHE A 274 31.54 -1.72 -8.17
C PHE A 274 32.54 -2.87 -8.35
N LYS A 275 33.34 -2.85 -9.43
CA LYS A 275 34.33 -3.89 -9.71
C LYS A 275 35.44 -3.89 -8.66
N GLU A 276 36.01 -2.72 -8.37
CA GLU A 276 37.07 -2.56 -7.37
C GLU A 276 36.57 -2.94 -5.96
N ALA A 277 35.35 -2.51 -5.59
CA ALA A 277 34.73 -2.91 -4.34
C ALA A 277 34.56 -4.44 -4.23
N THR A 278 34.15 -5.08 -5.33
CA THR A 278 33.97 -6.53 -5.40
C THR A 278 35.29 -7.28 -5.24
N GLU A 279 36.33 -6.86 -5.97
CA GLU A 279 37.67 -7.47 -5.91
C GLU A 279 38.26 -7.37 -4.50
N LEU A 280 38.18 -6.19 -3.89
CA LEU A 280 38.63 -5.94 -2.51
C LEU A 280 37.94 -6.85 -1.48
N LEU A 281 36.62 -7.02 -1.60
CA LEU A 281 35.84 -7.88 -0.70
C LEU A 281 36.16 -9.35 -0.91
N ILE A 282 36.28 -9.80 -2.17
CA ILE A 282 36.65 -11.20 -2.49
C ILE A 282 38.04 -11.52 -1.95
N GLU A 283 39.02 -10.63 -2.15
CA GLU A 283 40.36 -10.79 -1.60
C GLU A 283 40.31 -10.98 -0.08
N ARG A 284 39.55 -10.14 0.63
CA ARG A 284 39.42 -10.28 2.09
C ARG A 284 38.69 -11.57 2.49
N ILE A 285 37.64 -11.99 1.78
CA ILE A 285 36.94 -13.26 2.01
C ILE A 285 37.91 -14.46 1.86
N THR A 286 38.81 -14.41 0.88
CA THR A 286 39.78 -15.52 0.65
C THR A 286 40.93 -15.58 1.66
N THR A 287 41.15 -14.49 2.42
CA THR A 287 42.28 -14.38 3.36
C THR A 287 41.85 -14.40 4.83
N VAL A 288 40.57 -14.16 5.14
CA VAL A 288 40.05 -14.21 6.51
C VAL A 288 40.01 -15.66 7.01
N ASN A 289 40.24 -15.85 8.31
CA ASN A 289 40.10 -17.16 8.94
C ASN A 289 38.67 -17.67 8.77
N SER A 290 38.51 -18.81 8.09
CA SER A 290 37.21 -19.40 7.73
C SER A 290 36.32 -19.78 8.91
N LYS A 291 36.83 -19.70 10.15
CA LYS A 291 36.06 -19.95 11.39
C LYS A 291 35.39 -18.70 11.98
N SER A 292 35.68 -17.51 11.47
CA SER A 292 35.08 -16.26 11.95
C SER A 292 33.78 -15.95 11.21
N GLU A 293 32.66 -16.50 11.71
CA GLU A 293 31.34 -16.30 11.08
C GLU A 293 30.92 -14.83 11.05
N ASP A 294 31.27 -14.03 12.06
CA ASP A 294 30.92 -12.62 12.13
C ASP A 294 31.65 -11.79 11.06
N GLU A 295 32.93 -12.05 10.83
CA GLU A 295 33.69 -11.38 9.77
C GLU A 295 33.19 -11.78 8.38
N LEU A 296 32.94 -13.08 8.17
CA LEU A 296 32.35 -13.57 6.92
C LEU A 296 30.98 -12.95 6.68
N PHE A 297 30.14 -12.83 7.72
CA PHE A 297 28.84 -12.21 7.64
C PHE A 297 28.95 -10.76 7.15
N GLU A 298 29.81 -9.93 7.76
CA GLU A 298 29.97 -8.53 7.36
C GLU A 298 30.52 -8.39 5.93
N LEU A 299 31.43 -9.27 5.51
CA LEU A 299 31.97 -9.30 4.16
C LEU A 299 30.90 -9.67 3.12
N TYR A 300 30.18 -10.78 3.33
CA TYR A 300 29.10 -11.20 2.43
C TYR A 300 27.94 -10.20 2.41
N ARG A 301 27.63 -9.57 3.55
CA ARG A 301 26.63 -8.49 3.63
C ARG A 301 27.07 -7.29 2.79
N THR A 302 28.31 -6.84 2.94
CA THR A 302 28.82 -5.71 2.16
C THR A 302 28.89 -6.03 0.66
N LEU A 303 29.31 -7.26 0.33
CA LEU A 303 29.39 -7.71 -1.06
C LEU A 303 28.00 -7.84 -1.70
N SER A 304 27.01 -8.39 -0.99
CA SER A 304 25.63 -8.48 -1.49
C SER A 304 25.07 -7.08 -1.79
N GLN A 305 25.23 -6.12 -0.88
CA GLN A 305 24.78 -4.73 -1.11
C GLN A 305 25.52 -4.05 -2.27
N THR A 306 26.80 -4.36 -2.44
CA THR A 306 27.58 -3.91 -3.62
C THR A 306 26.97 -4.44 -4.91
N GLN A 307 26.64 -5.73 -4.99
CA GLN A 307 26.00 -6.33 -6.16
C GLN A 307 24.58 -5.79 -6.39
N LYS A 308 23.82 -5.51 -5.32
CA LYS A 308 22.49 -4.87 -5.40
C LYS A 308 22.58 -3.49 -6.05
N LYS A 309 23.51 -2.64 -5.60
CA LYS A 309 23.76 -1.31 -6.19
C LYS A 309 24.32 -1.38 -7.61
N ALA A 310 25.12 -2.40 -7.91
CA ALA A 310 25.60 -2.69 -9.27
C ALA A 310 24.52 -3.28 -10.21
N ASN A 311 23.27 -3.40 -9.74
CA ASN A 311 22.15 -4.02 -10.46
C ASN A 311 22.44 -5.47 -10.92
N SER A 312 23.35 -6.18 -10.23
CA SER A 312 23.69 -7.58 -10.48
C SER A 312 22.82 -8.49 -9.62
N ILE A 313 21.54 -8.59 -9.99
CA ILE A 313 20.47 -9.20 -9.17
C ILE A 313 20.77 -10.65 -8.77
N GLU A 314 21.14 -11.53 -9.70
CA GLU A 314 21.40 -12.95 -9.37
C GLU A 314 22.56 -13.14 -8.38
N LYS A 315 23.59 -12.30 -8.49
CA LYS A 315 24.70 -12.30 -7.52
C LYS A 315 24.23 -11.79 -6.17
N TYR A 316 23.44 -10.72 -6.15
CA TYR A 316 22.84 -10.22 -4.91
C TYR A 316 22.00 -11.29 -4.21
N LEU A 317 21.10 -11.97 -4.93
CA LEU A 317 20.26 -13.04 -4.38
C LEU A 317 21.13 -14.14 -3.75
N SER A 318 22.10 -14.66 -4.51
CA SER A 318 23.00 -15.72 -4.03
C SER A 318 23.79 -15.32 -2.77
N LEU A 319 24.32 -14.10 -2.74
CA LEU A 319 25.10 -13.58 -1.62
C LEU A 319 24.21 -13.27 -0.41
N ALA A 320 23.01 -12.74 -0.62
CA ALA A 320 22.05 -12.44 0.46
C ALA A 320 21.51 -13.73 1.11
N GLU A 321 21.30 -14.81 0.34
CA GLU A 321 21.03 -16.14 0.90
C GLU A 321 22.20 -16.61 1.78
N LYS A 322 23.45 -16.43 1.32
CA LYS A 322 24.63 -16.75 2.14
C LYS A 322 24.68 -15.94 3.43
N VAL A 323 24.27 -14.68 3.41
CA VAL A 323 24.15 -13.83 4.61
C VAL A 323 23.12 -14.42 5.58
N LEU A 324 21.98 -14.90 5.09
CA LEU A 324 20.95 -15.52 5.93
C LEU A 324 21.34 -16.91 6.43
N GLU A 325 22.20 -17.65 5.73
CA GLU A 325 22.82 -18.88 6.24
C GLU A 325 23.66 -18.58 7.49
N LEU A 326 24.47 -17.51 7.45
CA LEU A 326 25.33 -17.10 8.56
C LEU A 326 24.55 -16.46 9.71
N LYS A 327 23.55 -15.62 9.41
CA LYS A 327 22.68 -14.96 10.41
C LYS A 327 21.20 -15.08 10.01
N PRO A 328 20.52 -16.17 10.38
CA PRO A 328 19.14 -16.44 9.98
C PRO A 328 18.10 -15.41 10.45
N LEU A 329 18.42 -14.67 11.52
CA LEU A 329 17.53 -13.70 12.16
C LEU A 329 17.65 -12.26 11.61
N ASP A 330 18.46 -12.02 10.57
CA ASP A 330 18.52 -10.69 9.94
C ASP A 330 17.25 -10.43 9.11
N SER A 331 16.25 -9.83 9.75
CA SER A 331 14.97 -9.49 9.10
C SER A 331 15.11 -8.45 7.99
N ASN A 332 16.11 -7.57 8.05
CA ASN A 332 16.28 -6.51 7.07
C ASN A 332 16.74 -7.10 5.73
N ILE A 333 17.79 -7.95 5.74
CA ILE A 333 18.24 -8.61 4.52
C ILE A 333 17.19 -9.61 4.01
N ARG A 334 16.46 -10.29 4.92
CA ARG A 334 15.37 -11.20 4.52
C ARG A 334 14.23 -10.47 3.83
N PHE A 335 13.85 -9.29 4.31
CA PHE A 335 12.84 -8.46 3.65
C PHE A 335 13.31 -7.98 2.28
N ASP A 336 14.53 -7.46 2.20
CA ASP A 336 15.14 -7.04 0.94
C ASP A 336 15.21 -8.17 -0.08
N LEU A 337 15.56 -9.39 0.38
CA LEU A 337 15.63 -10.59 -0.42
C LEU A 337 14.23 -11.00 -0.93
N ALA A 338 13.24 -11.07 -0.04
CA ALA A 338 11.85 -11.38 -0.39
C ALA A 338 11.29 -10.38 -1.43
N TYR A 339 11.52 -9.09 -1.21
CA TYR A 339 11.11 -8.03 -2.11
C TYR A 339 11.80 -8.13 -3.47
N THR A 340 13.09 -8.48 -3.48
CA THR A 340 13.84 -8.64 -4.73
C THR A 340 13.37 -9.88 -5.50
N TYR A 341 13.10 -11.00 -4.84
CA TYR A 341 12.47 -12.16 -5.49
C TYR A 341 11.10 -11.80 -6.08
N SER A 342 10.26 -11.07 -5.34
CA SER A 342 8.95 -10.59 -5.79
C SER A 342 9.06 -9.74 -7.06
N LYS A 343 9.92 -8.72 -7.04
CA LYS A 343 10.20 -7.86 -8.21
C LYS A 343 10.66 -8.62 -9.45
N ASN A 344 11.40 -9.71 -9.26
CA ASN A 344 11.88 -10.56 -10.34
C ASN A 344 10.91 -11.72 -10.67
N LYS A 345 9.65 -11.62 -10.23
CA LYS A 345 8.58 -12.60 -10.47
C LYS A 345 8.87 -14.01 -9.94
N ASN A 346 9.82 -14.13 -9.02
CA ASN A 346 10.07 -15.37 -8.28
C ASN A 346 9.18 -15.40 -7.03
N HIS A 347 7.87 -15.50 -7.26
CA HIS A 347 6.85 -15.43 -6.22
C HIS A 347 6.97 -16.57 -5.20
N ILE A 348 7.51 -17.73 -5.60
CA ILE A 348 7.70 -18.88 -4.71
C ILE A 348 8.78 -18.57 -3.66
N MET A 349 9.93 -18.03 -4.06
CA MET A 349 10.98 -17.64 -3.12
C MET A 349 10.54 -16.44 -2.28
N ALA A 350 9.86 -15.46 -2.88
CA ALA A 350 9.30 -14.32 -2.15
C ALA A 350 8.33 -14.78 -1.05
N LEU A 351 7.39 -15.68 -1.39
CA LEU A 351 6.46 -16.30 -0.46
C LEU A 351 7.19 -16.95 0.71
N HIS A 352 8.22 -17.76 0.45
CA HIS A 352 9.00 -18.44 1.48
C HIS A 352 9.58 -17.45 2.51
N HIS A 353 10.24 -16.38 2.03
CA HIS A 353 10.84 -15.41 2.95
C HIS A 353 9.81 -14.54 3.66
N TYR A 354 8.73 -14.11 2.99
CA TYR A 354 7.66 -13.35 3.65
C TYR A 354 6.92 -14.17 4.73
N GLN A 355 6.72 -15.47 4.52
CA GLN A 355 6.16 -16.34 5.56
C GLN A 355 7.05 -16.37 6.82
N ILE A 356 8.37 -16.50 6.64
CA ILE A 356 9.32 -16.47 7.76
C ILE A 356 9.24 -15.11 8.48
N LEU A 357 9.20 -14.00 7.74
CA LEU A 357 9.08 -12.65 8.31
C LEU A 357 7.78 -12.44 9.10
N CYS A 358 6.65 -12.93 8.59
CA CYS A 358 5.38 -12.89 9.29
C CYS A 358 5.40 -13.73 10.59
N ASN A 359 6.14 -14.83 10.60
CA ASN A 359 6.30 -15.66 11.81
C ASN A 359 7.23 -15.01 12.85
N SER A 360 8.34 -14.40 12.42
CA SER A 360 9.32 -13.79 13.32
C SER A 360 8.95 -12.38 13.78
N THR A 361 8.20 -11.65 12.96
CA THR A 361 7.75 -10.27 13.22
C THR A 361 6.26 -10.13 12.91
N PRO A 362 5.39 -10.78 13.70
CA PRO A 362 3.97 -10.89 13.38
C PRO A 362 3.24 -9.55 13.40
N ASN A 363 3.73 -8.55 14.13
CA ASN A 363 3.11 -7.23 14.23
C ASN A 363 3.52 -6.24 13.13
N ASN A 364 4.24 -6.69 12.10
CA ASN A 364 4.62 -5.86 10.96
C ASN A 364 3.58 -6.01 9.85
N ASP A 365 2.77 -4.98 9.64
CA ASP A 365 1.68 -4.98 8.66
C ASP A 365 2.19 -5.12 7.21
N ALA A 366 3.35 -4.53 6.89
CA ALA A 366 3.94 -4.56 5.56
C ALA A 366 4.35 -5.98 5.14
N ASN A 367 4.86 -6.78 6.08
CA ASN A 367 5.18 -8.20 5.84
C ASN A 367 3.93 -8.99 5.44
N TRP A 368 2.83 -8.82 6.18
CA TRP A 368 1.55 -9.47 5.88
C TRP A 368 0.93 -8.97 4.58
N ASN A 369 1.06 -7.67 4.26
CA ASN A 369 0.61 -7.14 2.99
C ASN A 369 1.36 -7.79 1.83
N ASN A 370 2.70 -7.84 1.89
CA ASN A 370 3.49 -8.41 0.82
C ASN A 370 3.29 -9.93 0.71
N LEU A 371 3.10 -10.64 1.83
CA LEU A 371 2.67 -12.03 1.82
C LEU A 371 1.33 -12.21 1.06
N GLY A 372 0.37 -11.33 1.32
CA GLY A 372 -0.91 -11.31 0.61
C GLY A 372 -0.75 -11.07 -0.89
N VAL A 373 0.18 -10.21 -1.30
CA VAL A 373 0.53 -9.97 -2.71
C VAL A 373 1.07 -11.24 -3.35
N GLU A 374 2.11 -11.87 -2.77
CA GLU A 374 2.70 -13.09 -3.34
C GLU A 374 1.68 -14.25 -3.42
N LEU A 375 0.82 -14.39 -2.42
CA LEU A 375 -0.26 -15.39 -2.46
C LEU A 375 -1.26 -15.11 -3.58
N SER A 376 -1.55 -13.84 -3.89
CA SER A 376 -2.43 -13.46 -4.99
C SER A 376 -1.78 -13.77 -6.35
N GLU A 377 -0.49 -13.46 -6.52
CA GLU A 377 0.26 -13.76 -7.75
C GLU A 377 0.35 -15.28 -8.02
N LEU A 378 0.31 -16.09 -6.97
CA LEU A 378 0.26 -17.56 -7.05
C LEU A 378 -1.17 -18.12 -7.18
N GLY A 379 -2.19 -17.29 -7.28
CA GLY A 379 -3.60 -17.70 -7.40
C GLY A 379 -4.21 -18.28 -6.12
N LEU A 380 -3.55 -18.13 -4.96
CA LEU A 380 -4.03 -18.58 -3.66
C LEU A 380 -4.93 -17.51 -3.00
N GLU A 381 -6.02 -17.19 -3.67
CA GLU A 381 -6.89 -16.04 -3.37
C GLU A 381 -7.41 -15.99 -1.92
N GLY A 382 -7.86 -17.12 -1.37
CA GLY A 382 -8.34 -17.19 0.02
C GLY A 382 -7.25 -16.84 1.03
N LYS A 383 -6.06 -17.41 0.86
CA LYS A 383 -4.90 -17.14 1.73
C LYS A 383 -4.40 -15.71 1.57
N SER A 384 -4.48 -15.16 0.36
CA SER A 384 -4.15 -13.75 0.09
C SER A 384 -5.03 -12.81 0.92
N VAL A 385 -6.35 -13.05 0.93
CA VAL A 385 -7.29 -12.27 1.76
C VAL A 385 -6.99 -12.45 3.25
N GLU A 386 -6.72 -13.68 3.72
CA GLU A 386 -6.34 -13.92 5.12
C GLU A 386 -5.10 -13.12 5.52
N ALA A 387 -4.06 -13.09 4.67
CA ALA A 387 -2.85 -12.32 4.93
C ALA A 387 -3.11 -10.80 4.91
N TYR A 388 -3.91 -10.30 3.98
CA TYR A 388 -4.31 -8.89 3.99
C TYR A 388 -5.13 -8.52 5.24
N MET A 389 -6.02 -9.41 5.71
CA MET A 389 -6.78 -9.20 6.94
C MET A 389 -5.85 -9.14 8.15
N LYS A 390 -4.81 -9.99 8.21
CA LYS A 390 -3.75 -9.87 9.22
C LYS A 390 -2.99 -8.54 9.13
N SER A 391 -2.63 -8.10 7.94
CA SER A 391 -2.03 -6.78 7.76
C SER A 391 -2.93 -5.66 8.30
N LYS A 392 -4.24 -5.71 7.99
CA LYS A 392 -5.24 -4.77 8.54
C LYS A 392 -5.30 -4.82 10.07
N GLU A 393 -5.29 -5.99 10.68
CA GLU A 393 -5.28 -6.15 12.15
C GLU A 393 -4.12 -5.39 12.81
N PHE A 394 -2.97 -5.30 12.11
CA PHE A 394 -1.78 -4.56 12.56
C PHE A 394 -1.71 -3.11 12.05
N GLY A 395 -2.79 -2.58 11.46
CA GLY A 395 -2.89 -1.19 11.01
C GLY A 395 -2.50 -0.94 9.54
N GLY A 396 -2.26 -2.00 8.76
CA GLY A 396 -1.86 -1.87 7.35
C GLY A 396 -2.97 -1.38 6.44
N THR A 397 -2.97 -0.09 6.13
CA THR A 397 -3.96 0.53 5.23
C THR A 397 -3.77 0.15 3.76
N THR A 398 -2.53 -0.17 3.33
CA THR A 398 -2.26 -0.66 1.98
C THR A 398 -3.01 -1.97 1.69
N ALA A 399 -3.02 -2.90 2.65
CA ALA A 399 -3.75 -4.15 2.54
C ALA A 399 -5.27 -3.96 2.49
N VAL A 400 -5.80 -2.93 3.16
CA VAL A 400 -7.22 -2.56 3.06
C VAL A 400 -7.60 -2.17 1.64
N GLY A 401 -6.75 -1.41 0.94
CA GLY A 401 -6.96 -1.12 -0.48
C GLY A 401 -7.00 -2.39 -1.34
N ASN A 402 -6.10 -3.34 -1.08
CA ASN A 402 -6.07 -4.63 -1.80
C ASN A 402 -7.32 -5.49 -1.53
N ILE A 403 -7.79 -5.53 -0.28
CA ILE A 403 -9.06 -6.18 0.09
C ILE A 403 -10.22 -5.50 -0.65
N ALA A 404 -10.26 -4.17 -0.67
CA ALA A 404 -11.32 -3.42 -1.33
C ALA A 404 -11.38 -3.70 -2.83
N TYR A 405 -10.23 -3.76 -3.53
CA TYR A 405 -10.22 -4.15 -4.95
C TYR A 405 -10.82 -5.54 -5.18
N LYS A 406 -10.50 -6.52 -4.33
CA LYS A 406 -11.09 -7.86 -4.42
C LYS A 406 -12.61 -7.85 -4.17
N LEU A 407 -13.07 -7.04 -3.21
CA LEU A 407 -14.51 -6.89 -2.92
C LEU A 407 -15.25 -6.18 -4.06
N ILE A 408 -14.67 -5.13 -4.65
CA ILE A 408 -15.22 -4.40 -5.80
C ILE A 408 -15.37 -5.34 -6.99
N ASP A 409 -14.34 -6.12 -7.32
CA ASP A 409 -14.40 -7.08 -8.44
C ASP A 409 -15.54 -8.10 -8.28
N LYS A 410 -15.87 -8.47 -7.03
CA LYS A 410 -16.97 -9.41 -6.71
C LYS A 410 -18.31 -8.73 -6.43
N GLY A 411 -18.41 -7.40 -6.61
CA GLY A 411 -19.66 -6.65 -6.43
C GLY A 411 -20.03 -6.35 -4.97
N PHE A 412 -19.17 -6.62 -3.99
CA PHE A 412 -19.41 -6.32 -2.57
C PHE A 412 -19.11 -4.86 -2.25
N TYR A 413 -19.77 -3.94 -2.95
CA TYR A 413 -19.52 -2.49 -2.89
C TYR A 413 -19.73 -1.89 -1.50
N SER A 414 -20.78 -2.31 -0.79
CA SER A 414 -21.06 -1.83 0.57
C SER A 414 -19.95 -2.19 1.56
N GLU A 415 -19.45 -3.42 1.48
CA GLU A 415 -18.37 -3.91 2.35
C GLU A 415 -17.04 -3.22 2.00
N ALA A 416 -16.74 -3.09 0.70
CA ALA A 416 -15.57 -2.36 0.21
C ALA A 416 -15.58 -0.90 0.72
N LYS A 417 -16.70 -0.19 0.55
CA LYS A 417 -16.86 1.20 1.00
C LYS A 417 -16.64 1.33 2.51
N LYS A 418 -17.21 0.43 3.31
CA LYS A 418 -17.05 0.41 4.76
C LYS A 418 -15.58 0.29 5.16
N TYR A 419 -14.85 -0.65 4.56
CA TYR A 419 -13.42 -0.82 4.85
C TYR A 419 -12.59 0.38 4.44
N LEU A 420 -12.83 0.94 3.26
CA LEU A 420 -12.11 2.13 2.77
C LEU A 420 -12.36 3.35 3.65
N GLN A 421 -13.62 3.59 4.05
CA GLN A 421 -13.97 4.71 4.94
C GLN A 421 -13.41 4.55 6.36
N GLU A 422 -13.27 3.32 6.84
CA GLU A 422 -12.59 3.04 8.11
C GLU A 422 -11.09 3.37 8.01
N ALA A 423 -10.42 2.93 6.93
CA ALA A 423 -8.99 3.18 6.71
C ALA A 423 -8.66 4.66 6.50
N LEU A 424 -9.51 5.43 5.83
CA LEU A 424 -9.33 6.88 5.63
C LEU A 424 -9.28 7.70 6.92
N LYS A 425 -9.73 7.15 8.05
CA LYS A 425 -9.65 7.82 9.36
C LYS A 425 -8.26 7.71 10.01
N GLN A 426 -7.39 6.87 9.48
CA GLN A 426 -6.03 6.68 10.01
C GLN A 426 -5.10 7.76 9.46
N ALA A 427 -4.19 8.26 10.31
CA ALA A 427 -3.26 9.33 9.93
C ALA A 427 -2.30 8.90 8.80
N ASP A 428 -1.81 7.66 8.85
CA ASP A 428 -0.89 7.08 7.87
C ASP A 428 -1.64 6.25 6.82
N CYS A 429 -2.69 6.84 6.23
CA CYS A 429 -3.50 6.17 5.21
C CYS A 429 -2.75 6.08 3.87
N SER A 430 -2.63 4.86 3.34
CA SER A 430 -2.03 4.57 2.05
C SER A 430 -2.86 5.14 0.89
N SER A 431 -2.17 5.66 -0.14
CA SER A 431 -2.82 6.11 -1.39
C SER A 431 -3.61 4.99 -2.08
N ASN A 432 -3.30 3.73 -1.79
CA ASN A 432 -4.04 2.58 -2.29
C ASN A 432 -5.52 2.60 -1.87
N VAL A 433 -5.83 3.15 -0.69
CA VAL A 433 -7.20 3.31 -0.19
C VAL A 433 -7.97 4.33 -1.02
N SER A 434 -7.39 5.50 -1.28
CA SER A 434 -8.00 6.52 -2.12
C SER A 434 -8.20 6.04 -3.57
N ASN A 435 -7.23 5.31 -4.12
CA ASN A 435 -7.33 4.74 -5.46
C ASN A 435 -8.45 3.69 -5.56
N ALA A 436 -8.58 2.82 -4.55
CA ALA A 436 -9.65 1.84 -4.50
C ALA A 436 -11.03 2.50 -4.33
N LEU A 437 -11.13 3.59 -3.58
CA LEU A 437 -12.37 4.35 -3.45
C LEU A 437 -12.79 4.99 -4.78
N SER A 438 -11.86 5.63 -5.49
CA SER A 438 -12.14 6.17 -6.82
C SER A 438 -12.56 5.08 -7.81
N ASN A 439 -11.93 3.91 -7.77
CA ASN A 439 -12.32 2.76 -8.59
C ASN A 439 -13.76 2.29 -8.28
N LEU A 440 -14.13 2.24 -6.99
CA LEU A 440 -15.50 1.91 -6.57
C LEU A 440 -16.51 2.93 -7.10
N GLU A 441 -16.23 4.23 -6.96
CA GLU A 441 -17.12 5.30 -7.41
C GLU A 441 -17.34 5.26 -8.93
N ASN A 442 -16.26 5.09 -9.70
CA ASN A 442 -16.34 4.94 -11.16
C ASN A 442 -17.16 3.70 -11.56
N LYS A 443 -17.00 2.59 -10.83
CA LYS A 443 -17.75 1.35 -11.10
C LYS A 443 -19.24 1.53 -10.84
N LEU A 444 -19.60 2.20 -9.73
CA LEU A 444 -20.99 2.53 -9.40
C LEU A 444 -21.62 3.47 -10.44
N GLU A 445 -20.87 4.48 -10.89
CA GLU A 445 -21.34 5.41 -11.93
C GLU A 445 -21.62 4.68 -13.24
N GLN A 446 -20.71 3.80 -13.68
CA GLN A 446 -20.90 2.99 -14.89
C GLN A 446 -22.12 2.08 -14.80
N GLU A 447 -22.36 1.43 -13.66
CA GLU A 447 -23.53 0.57 -13.47
C GLU A 447 -24.83 1.37 -13.44
N ASN A 448 -24.86 2.50 -12.73
CA ASN A 448 -26.03 3.39 -12.69
C ASN A 448 -26.34 3.99 -14.08
N GLN A 449 -25.31 4.36 -14.83
CA GLN A 449 -25.48 4.85 -16.21
C GLN A 449 -26.07 3.74 -17.08
N LYS A 450 -25.52 2.54 -17.01
CA LYS A 450 -26.02 1.39 -17.78
C LYS A 450 -27.46 1.04 -17.39
N GLU A 451 -27.80 1.08 -16.12
CA GLU A 451 -29.18 0.89 -15.64
C GLU A 451 -30.11 1.96 -16.22
N SER A 452 -29.72 3.24 -16.14
CA SER A 452 -30.48 4.35 -16.70
C SER A 452 -30.70 4.21 -18.21
N GLU A 453 -29.66 3.81 -18.95
CA GLU A 453 -29.74 3.53 -20.39
C GLU A 453 -30.75 2.42 -20.70
N ILE A 454 -30.70 1.30 -19.95
CA ILE A 454 -31.65 0.19 -20.09
C ILE A 454 -33.10 0.65 -19.80
N LEU A 455 -33.28 1.49 -18.76
CA LEU A 455 -34.61 1.92 -18.33
C LEU A 455 -35.19 3.08 -19.17
N SER A 456 -34.35 3.80 -19.92
CA SER A 456 -34.74 5.00 -20.67
C SER A 456 -35.90 4.78 -21.66
N GLY A 457 -35.97 3.60 -22.29
CA GLY A 457 -37.02 3.24 -23.25
C GLY A 457 -38.30 2.65 -22.63
N VAL A 458 -38.29 2.33 -21.33
CA VAL A 458 -39.38 1.58 -20.68
C VAL A 458 -40.66 2.41 -20.62
N SER A 459 -40.58 3.70 -20.26
CA SER A 459 -41.77 4.56 -20.16
C SER A 459 -42.47 4.74 -21.51
N ALA A 460 -41.70 4.96 -22.58
CA ALA A 460 -42.24 5.09 -23.94
C ALA A 460 -42.90 3.78 -24.41
N THR A 461 -42.26 2.64 -24.13
CA THR A 461 -42.81 1.31 -24.42
C THR A 461 -44.13 1.07 -23.71
N ILE A 462 -44.21 1.37 -22.41
CA ILE A 462 -45.45 1.23 -21.64
C ILE A 462 -46.55 2.12 -22.24
N LYS A 463 -46.25 3.41 -22.50
CA LYS A 463 -47.22 4.34 -23.09
C LYS A 463 -47.74 3.87 -24.46
N PHE A 464 -46.83 3.40 -25.33
CA PHE A 464 -47.21 2.85 -26.63
C PHE A 464 -48.11 1.63 -26.48
N ARG A 465 -47.76 0.69 -25.60
CA ARG A 465 -48.55 -0.53 -25.38
C ARG A 465 -49.95 -0.25 -24.83
N VAL A 466 -50.10 0.77 -23.96
CA VAL A 466 -51.41 1.21 -23.48
C VAL A 466 -52.25 1.74 -24.65
N LYS A 467 -51.70 2.64 -25.48
CA LYS A 467 -52.39 3.13 -26.69
C LYS A 467 -52.72 1.99 -27.66
N TYR A 468 -51.82 1.03 -27.83
CA TYR A 468 -52.03 -0.14 -28.69
C TYR A 468 -53.22 -0.97 -28.21
N ALA A 469 -53.31 -1.23 -26.90
CA ALA A 469 -54.43 -1.95 -26.31
C ALA A 469 -55.77 -1.21 -26.50
N GLU A 470 -55.79 0.12 -26.37
CA GLU A 470 -56.96 0.94 -26.67
C GLU A 470 -57.37 0.81 -28.14
N ALA A 471 -56.42 0.94 -29.07
CA ALA A 471 -56.67 0.82 -30.51
C ALA A 471 -57.11 -0.59 -30.93
N TYR A 472 -56.63 -1.62 -30.25
CA TYR A 472 -56.99 -3.02 -30.47
C TYR A 472 -58.42 -3.33 -30.00
N THR A 473 -58.88 -2.72 -28.90
CA THR A 473 -60.17 -3.04 -28.28
C THR A 473 -61.33 -2.15 -28.74
N LYS A 474 -61.05 -0.89 -29.10
CA LYS A 474 -62.08 0.07 -29.53
C LYS A 474 -62.61 -0.30 -30.92
N LYS A 475 -63.84 -0.83 -30.97
CA LYS A 475 -64.51 -1.20 -32.22
C LYS A 475 -64.59 0.00 -33.18
N ARG A 476 -64.02 -0.17 -34.36
CA ARG A 476 -63.95 0.83 -35.43
C ARG A 476 -64.11 0.10 -36.76
N ALA A 477 -64.79 0.73 -37.73
CA ALA A 477 -64.76 0.23 -39.09
C ALA A 477 -63.28 0.25 -39.56
N VAL A 478 -62.73 -0.94 -39.87
CA VAL A 478 -61.38 -1.04 -40.46
C VAL A 478 -61.35 -0.06 -41.64
N ALA A 479 -60.41 0.88 -41.62
CA ALA A 479 -60.39 1.96 -42.59
C ALA A 479 -60.33 1.35 -44.00
N THR A 480 -61.45 1.38 -44.74
CA THR A 480 -61.53 0.80 -46.08
C THR A 480 -60.71 1.58 -47.12
N SER A 481 -60.04 2.67 -46.73
CA SER A 481 -59.02 3.33 -47.54
C SER A 481 -58.08 4.18 -46.67
N LEU A 482 -56.92 3.64 -46.27
CA LEU A 482 -55.76 4.48 -46.00
C LEU A 482 -55.26 5.07 -47.34
N GLN A 483 -54.56 6.20 -47.30
CA GLN A 483 -53.85 6.67 -48.50
C GLN A 483 -52.83 5.61 -48.94
N LYS A 484 -52.56 5.56 -50.25
CA LYS A 484 -51.72 4.49 -50.79
C LYS A 484 -50.25 4.65 -50.38
N LYS A 485 -49.70 5.88 -50.41
CA LYS A 485 -48.27 6.14 -50.17
C LYS A 485 -48.01 6.74 -48.79
N TRP A 486 -47.05 6.18 -48.07
CA TRP A 486 -46.67 6.60 -46.72
C TRP A 486 -45.17 6.69 -46.57
N LYS A 487 -44.67 7.74 -45.90
CA LYS A 487 -43.29 7.84 -45.47
C LYS A 487 -43.08 6.95 -44.26
N ALA A 488 -42.09 6.06 -44.30
CA ALA A 488 -41.69 5.21 -43.18
C ALA A 488 -40.19 5.34 -42.90
N LYS A 489 -39.73 4.82 -41.76
CA LYS A 489 -38.32 4.87 -41.34
C LYS A 489 -37.37 4.25 -42.38
N HIS A 490 -37.73 3.12 -42.95
CA HIS A 490 -36.91 2.41 -43.94
C HIS A 490 -37.15 2.91 -45.37
N GLY A 491 -38.12 3.80 -45.59
CA GLY A 491 -38.39 4.41 -46.89
C GLY A 491 -39.88 4.59 -47.17
N ASP A 492 -40.20 5.29 -48.26
CA ASP A 492 -41.60 5.51 -48.66
C ASP A 492 -42.22 4.21 -49.20
N VAL A 493 -43.33 3.77 -48.58
CA VAL A 493 -44.01 2.49 -48.85
C VAL A 493 -45.42 2.69 -49.39
N GLU A 494 -45.89 1.72 -50.17
CA GLU A 494 -47.29 1.62 -50.56
C GLU A 494 -48.06 0.64 -49.65
N ILE A 495 -49.06 1.14 -48.94
CA ILE A 495 -49.91 0.36 -48.03
C ILE A 495 -51.07 -0.25 -48.80
N THR A 496 -51.31 -1.55 -48.57
CA THR A 496 -52.47 -2.30 -49.05
C THR A 496 -53.19 -2.96 -47.88
N LEU A 497 -54.51 -2.79 -47.81
CA LEU A 497 -55.39 -3.43 -46.83
C LEU A 497 -56.34 -4.39 -47.56
N THR A 498 -56.35 -5.67 -47.17
CA THR A 498 -57.29 -6.66 -47.74
C THR A 498 -57.91 -7.49 -46.61
N GLY A 499 -59.15 -7.17 -46.26
CA GLY A 499 -59.79 -7.72 -45.05
C GLY A 499 -59.02 -7.30 -43.80
N ASN A 500 -58.52 -8.27 -43.04
CA ASN A 500 -57.68 -8.04 -41.85
C ASN A 500 -56.18 -8.15 -42.14
N LYS A 501 -55.76 -8.25 -43.40
CA LYS A 501 -54.34 -8.29 -43.76
C LYS A 501 -53.82 -6.88 -44.04
N PHE A 502 -52.73 -6.54 -43.39
CA PHE A 502 -51.94 -5.34 -43.64
C PHE A 502 -50.68 -5.73 -44.43
N ALA A 503 -50.40 -5.01 -45.50
CA ALA A 503 -49.12 -5.09 -46.21
C ALA A 503 -48.64 -3.68 -46.55
N ALA A 504 -47.34 -3.43 -46.42
CA ALA A 504 -46.72 -2.21 -46.93
C ALA A 504 -45.41 -2.53 -47.62
N ASN A 505 -45.27 -2.14 -48.89
CA ASN A 505 -44.16 -2.57 -49.73
C ASN A 505 -43.44 -1.39 -50.37
N ALA A 506 -42.12 -1.49 -50.51
CA ALA A 506 -41.32 -0.60 -51.32
C ALA A 506 -40.16 -1.32 -51.99
N THR A 507 -39.67 -0.75 -53.07
CA THR A 507 -38.42 -1.13 -53.72
C THR A 507 -37.68 0.14 -54.09
N HIS A 508 -36.49 0.33 -53.54
CA HIS A 508 -35.67 1.52 -53.75
C HIS A 508 -34.31 1.12 -54.32
N GLU A 509 -33.77 1.98 -55.18
CA GLU A 509 -32.40 1.89 -55.65
C GLU A 509 -31.51 2.70 -54.68
N ILE A 510 -30.58 2.03 -54.02
CA ILE A 510 -29.62 2.63 -53.10
C ILE A 510 -28.19 2.56 -53.68
N PRO A 511 -27.40 3.63 -53.62
CA PRO A 511 -26.02 3.61 -54.11
C PRO A 511 -25.13 2.76 -53.19
N ARG A 512 -24.42 1.79 -53.76
CA ARG A 512 -23.38 1.02 -53.08
C ARG A 512 -22.12 1.87 -52.99
N MET A 513 -21.87 2.47 -51.82
CA MET A 513 -20.62 3.19 -51.54
C MET A 513 -19.57 2.26 -50.94
N GLY A 514 -18.45 2.07 -51.64
CA GLY A 514 -17.28 1.38 -51.10
C GLY A 514 -16.41 2.30 -50.24
N LEU A 515 -15.62 1.73 -49.33
CA LEU A 515 -14.59 2.45 -48.56
C LEU A 515 -13.65 3.26 -49.47
N ALA A 516 -13.38 2.80 -50.70
CA ALA A 516 -12.55 3.50 -51.68
C ALA A 516 -13.19 4.80 -52.24
N ASP A 517 -14.52 4.87 -52.33
CA ASP A 517 -15.24 6.03 -52.87
C ASP A 517 -15.31 7.19 -51.86
N LEU A 518 -15.28 6.90 -50.56
CA LEU A 518 -15.20 7.90 -49.49
C LEU A 518 -13.86 8.67 -49.50
N TYR A 519 -12.77 8.01 -49.94
CA TYR A 519 -11.43 8.60 -50.01
C TYR A 519 -11.12 9.28 -51.37
N ALA A 520 -11.87 8.95 -52.42
CA ALA A 520 -11.67 9.52 -53.76
C ALA A 520 -12.06 11.01 -53.87
N GLY A 521 -12.74 11.56 -52.86
CA GLY A 521 -13.10 12.99 -52.75
C GLY A 521 -11.91 13.97 -52.64
N TYR A 522 -10.68 13.47 -52.53
CA TYR A 522 -9.44 14.28 -52.47
C TYR A 522 -8.42 13.95 -53.57
N THR A 523 -8.85 13.58 -54.78
CA THR A 523 -7.92 13.49 -55.93
C THR A 523 -8.18 14.59 -56.96
N VAL A 524 -7.26 15.56 -56.97
CA VAL A 524 -7.10 16.53 -58.05
C VAL A 524 -6.50 15.80 -59.25
N GLY A 525 -7.27 15.64 -60.33
CA GLY A 525 -6.73 15.30 -61.65
C GLY A 525 -7.51 14.23 -62.43
N GLY A 526 -8.47 14.67 -63.24
CA GLY A 526 -8.62 14.19 -64.62
C GLY A 526 -8.97 12.73 -64.94
N MET A 527 -9.48 11.90 -64.01
CA MET A 527 -10.01 10.56 -64.35
C MET A 527 -11.53 10.47 -64.16
N ALA A 528 -12.15 9.62 -65.00
CA ALA A 528 -13.60 9.45 -65.13
C ALA A 528 -14.31 9.23 -63.78
N LYS A 529 -15.49 9.85 -63.60
CA LYS A 529 -16.34 9.65 -62.41
C LYS A 529 -16.53 8.15 -62.15
N PRO A 530 -16.28 7.66 -60.91
CA PRO A 530 -16.53 6.25 -60.60
C PRO A 530 -18.01 5.93 -60.86
N LYS A 531 -18.23 4.77 -61.48
CA LYS A 531 -19.57 4.24 -61.72
C LYS A 531 -20.11 3.81 -60.35
N ILE A 532 -21.09 4.53 -59.82
CA ILE A 532 -21.72 4.16 -58.55
C ILE A 532 -22.54 2.91 -58.83
N ASP A 533 -22.12 1.78 -58.26
CA ASP A 533 -22.92 0.56 -58.30
C ASP A 533 -24.22 0.78 -57.51
N ILE A 534 -25.31 0.20 -57.97
CA ILE A 534 -26.64 0.37 -57.38
C ILE A 534 -27.04 -0.96 -56.76
N ASP A 535 -27.40 -0.95 -55.48
CA ASP A 535 -28.12 -2.03 -54.81
C ASP A 535 -29.62 -1.72 -54.83
N ILE A 536 -30.44 -2.76 -54.87
CA ILE A 536 -31.89 -2.70 -54.73
C ILE A 536 -32.21 -3.10 -53.30
N GLU A 537 -32.89 -2.20 -52.59
CA GLU A 537 -33.46 -2.48 -51.27
C GLU A 537 -34.96 -2.78 -51.43
N ILE A 538 -35.38 -3.91 -50.89
CA ILE A 538 -36.76 -4.37 -50.88
C ILE A 538 -37.26 -4.35 -49.44
N ILE A 539 -38.34 -3.61 -49.22
CA ILE A 539 -38.96 -3.43 -47.91
C ILE A 539 -40.34 -4.05 -47.96
N ASN A 540 -40.60 -5.01 -47.07
CA ASN A 540 -41.89 -5.68 -46.97
C ASN A 540 -42.34 -5.73 -45.51
N TYR A 541 -43.42 -5.02 -45.22
CA TYR A 541 -44.20 -5.14 -43.99
C TYR A 541 -45.37 -6.09 -44.23
N GLU A 542 -45.53 -7.09 -43.38
CA GLU A 542 -46.67 -7.99 -43.36
C GLU A 542 -47.27 -8.04 -41.96
N GLY A 543 -48.59 -7.93 -41.85
CA GLY A 543 -49.23 -7.91 -40.55
C GLY A 543 -50.72 -8.20 -40.56
N VAL A 544 -51.29 -8.26 -39.37
CA VAL A 544 -52.72 -8.45 -39.14
C VAL A 544 -53.27 -7.21 -38.46
N ILE A 545 -54.29 -6.62 -39.07
CA ILE A 545 -55.01 -5.47 -38.51
C ILE A 545 -56.27 -5.91 -37.78
N ILE A 546 -56.43 -5.45 -36.53
CA ILE A 546 -57.64 -5.59 -35.74
C ILE A 546 -58.00 -4.21 -35.21
N ASN A 547 -59.19 -3.71 -35.58
CA ASN A 547 -59.62 -2.34 -35.31
C ASN A 547 -58.57 -1.30 -35.79
N GLY A 548 -57.90 -0.59 -34.88
CA GLY A 548 -56.84 0.36 -35.19
C GLY A 548 -55.42 -0.12 -34.88
N ALA A 549 -55.25 -1.40 -34.49
CA ALA A 549 -53.99 -1.98 -34.06
C ALA A 549 -53.47 -3.00 -35.08
N ILE A 550 -52.16 -3.01 -35.31
CA ILE A 550 -51.49 -3.94 -36.23
C ILE A 550 -50.32 -4.61 -35.52
N ASP A 551 -50.30 -5.94 -35.50
CA ASP A 551 -49.07 -6.70 -35.24
C ASP A 551 -48.41 -7.00 -36.61
N TYR A 552 -47.11 -6.72 -36.74
CA TYR A 552 -46.41 -6.86 -38.01
C TYR A 552 -45.02 -7.50 -37.89
N GLU A 553 -44.59 -8.08 -39.00
CA GLU A 553 -43.21 -8.42 -39.31
C GLU A 553 -42.73 -7.53 -40.47
N LEU A 554 -41.47 -7.12 -40.40
CA LEU A 554 -40.80 -6.35 -41.44
C LEU A 554 -39.56 -7.11 -41.89
N SER A 555 -39.39 -7.20 -43.21
CA SER A 555 -38.15 -7.64 -43.82
C SER A 555 -37.59 -6.54 -44.72
N VAL A 556 -36.31 -6.23 -44.52
CA VAL A 556 -35.53 -5.33 -45.37
C VAL A 556 -34.43 -6.16 -46.00
N MET A 557 -34.48 -6.32 -47.32
CA MET A 557 -33.54 -7.14 -48.08
C MET A 557 -32.78 -6.23 -49.05
N THR A 558 -31.45 -6.30 -49.02
CA THR A 558 -30.59 -5.59 -49.97
C THR A 558 -29.95 -6.58 -50.93
N LYS A 559 -30.05 -6.32 -52.25
CA LYS A 559 -29.43 -7.14 -53.30
C LYS A 559 -28.79 -6.26 -54.39
N PRO A 560 -27.70 -6.68 -55.07
CA PRO A 560 -27.12 -5.92 -56.17
C PRO A 560 -28.08 -5.77 -57.37
N SER A 561 -28.12 -4.61 -58.04
CA SER A 561 -28.96 -4.42 -59.24
C SER A 561 -28.43 -5.14 -60.50
N GLY A 562 -27.24 -5.74 -60.43
CA GLY A 562 -26.55 -6.39 -61.56
C GLY A 562 -26.88 -7.88 -61.79
N LYS A 563 -27.74 -8.15 -62.77
CA LYS A 563 -27.92 -9.40 -63.58
C LYS A 563 -28.27 -10.71 -62.84
N ALA A 564 -29.55 -10.85 -62.54
CA ALA A 564 -30.26 -12.11 -62.80
C ALA A 564 -30.42 -12.28 -64.33
N ASP A 565 -29.45 -12.92 -64.99
CA ASP A 565 -29.60 -13.30 -66.40
C ASP A 565 -28.74 -14.53 -66.73
N ARG A 566 -29.04 -15.66 -66.07
CA ARG A 566 -28.57 -17.00 -66.45
C ARG A 566 -29.34 -18.12 -65.74
N ALA A 567 -30.67 -18.04 -65.66
CA ALA A 567 -31.47 -19.14 -65.13
C ALA A 567 -32.88 -19.22 -65.73
N THR A 568 -32.99 -19.20 -67.06
CA THR A 568 -34.20 -19.67 -67.76
C THR A 568 -33.80 -20.71 -68.80
N LYS A 569 -33.34 -21.87 -68.31
CA LYS A 569 -33.49 -23.17 -68.97
C LYS A 569 -33.23 -24.28 -67.97
N ALA A 570 -34.33 -24.75 -67.36
CA ALA A 570 -34.59 -26.10 -66.86
C ALA A 570 -35.45 -26.00 -65.60
N GLY A 571 -36.66 -26.53 -65.68
CA GLY A 571 -37.57 -26.63 -64.54
C GLY A 571 -36.94 -27.46 -63.42
N SER A 572 -36.88 -26.89 -62.23
CA SER A 572 -36.74 -27.60 -60.98
C SER A 572 -37.13 -26.66 -59.86
N LEU A 573 -38.15 -27.04 -59.10
CA LEU A 573 -38.62 -26.38 -57.88
C LEU A 573 -37.53 -26.32 -56.76
N LEU A 574 -36.32 -26.83 -57.00
CA LEU A 574 -35.20 -26.83 -56.04
C LEU A 574 -34.12 -25.77 -56.31
N GLY A 575 -34.22 -24.96 -57.36
CA GLY A 575 -33.24 -23.90 -57.66
C GLY A 575 -33.37 -22.63 -56.79
N ALA A 576 -34.40 -22.54 -55.94
CA ALA A 576 -34.73 -21.36 -55.15
C ALA A 576 -34.10 -21.33 -53.73
N LEU A 577 -33.17 -22.25 -53.42
CA LEU A 577 -32.66 -22.45 -52.06
C LEU A 577 -31.17 -22.22 -51.89
N ILE A 578 -30.45 -21.71 -52.89
CA ILE A 578 -29.02 -21.43 -52.78
C ILE A 578 -28.69 -20.11 -53.49
N ASP A 579 -28.96 -18.99 -52.83
CA ASP A 579 -28.25 -17.73 -53.07
C ASP A 579 -27.92 -17.09 -51.72
N SER A 580 -26.83 -17.57 -51.11
CA SER A 580 -26.43 -17.27 -49.74
C SER A 580 -25.65 -15.96 -49.60
N ASN A 581 -26.13 -14.88 -50.24
CA ASN A 581 -25.58 -13.52 -50.07
C ASN A 581 -26.68 -12.45 -49.90
N GLU A 582 -27.89 -12.84 -49.52
CA GLU A 582 -28.98 -11.91 -49.21
C GLU A 582 -28.88 -11.42 -47.75
N ASN A 583 -28.45 -10.17 -47.55
CA ASN A 583 -28.52 -9.49 -46.25
C ASN A 583 -29.98 -9.10 -45.96
N THR A 584 -30.80 -10.06 -45.54
CA THR A 584 -32.16 -9.77 -45.06
C THR A 584 -32.14 -9.49 -43.56
N VAL A 585 -32.51 -8.27 -43.17
CA VAL A 585 -32.73 -7.91 -41.77
C VAL A 585 -34.22 -8.01 -41.47
N ARG A 586 -34.56 -8.66 -40.35
CA ARG A 586 -35.94 -8.82 -39.91
C ARG A 586 -36.20 -8.05 -38.63
N TYR A 587 -37.40 -7.46 -38.58
CA TYR A 587 -37.93 -6.77 -37.42
C TYR A 587 -39.34 -7.30 -37.15
N ASN A 588 -39.79 -7.16 -35.91
CA ASN A 588 -41.20 -7.33 -35.57
C ASN A 588 -41.68 -6.11 -34.80
N GLY A 589 -42.98 -5.91 -34.72
CA GLY A 589 -43.47 -4.74 -34.02
C GLY A 589 -44.97 -4.62 -34.00
N GLN A 590 -45.39 -3.48 -33.50
CA GLN A 590 -46.78 -3.10 -33.36
C GLN A 590 -46.98 -1.71 -33.95
N MET A 591 -48.12 -1.49 -34.59
CA MET A 591 -48.53 -0.21 -35.12
C MET A 591 -49.91 0.20 -34.60
N ILE A 592 -50.11 1.51 -34.51
CA ILE A 592 -51.37 2.13 -34.08
C ILE A 592 -51.78 3.15 -35.14
N ILE A 593 -52.92 2.93 -35.77
CA ILE A 593 -53.50 3.87 -36.72
C ILE A 593 -54.27 4.94 -35.95
N SER A 594 -53.93 6.21 -36.16
CA SER A 594 -54.66 7.34 -35.58
C SER A 594 -56.15 7.33 -35.99
N GLU A 595 -57.00 7.98 -35.18
CA GLU A 595 -58.45 8.03 -35.45
C GLU A 595 -58.78 8.75 -36.75
N ASP A 596 -57.97 9.74 -37.14
CA ASP A 596 -58.14 10.53 -38.37
C ASP A 596 -57.51 9.90 -39.62
N ASN A 597 -56.88 8.71 -39.50
CA ASN A 597 -56.16 8.02 -40.57
C ASN A 597 -54.95 8.77 -41.16
N LYS A 598 -54.43 9.80 -40.47
CA LYS A 598 -53.31 10.61 -40.98
C LYS A 598 -51.97 10.28 -40.37
N LYS A 599 -51.92 9.28 -39.49
CA LYS A 599 -50.71 8.89 -38.79
C LYS A 599 -50.75 7.41 -38.40
N ILE A 600 -49.62 6.73 -38.52
CA ILE A 600 -49.42 5.41 -37.94
C ILE A 600 -48.25 5.51 -36.97
N GLU A 601 -48.51 5.38 -35.67
CA GLU A 601 -47.44 5.28 -34.66
C GLU A 601 -46.87 3.86 -34.71
N VAL A 602 -45.56 3.71 -34.80
CA VAL A 602 -44.88 2.41 -34.93
C VAL A 602 -43.93 2.19 -33.76
N MET A 603 -44.03 1.01 -33.16
CA MET A 603 -43.03 0.44 -32.27
C MET A 603 -42.39 -0.74 -32.99
N GLU A 604 -41.14 -0.56 -33.41
CA GLU A 604 -40.32 -1.56 -34.09
C GLU A 604 -39.34 -2.18 -33.11
N ARG A 605 -39.09 -3.48 -33.26
CA ARG A 605 -38.13 -4.22 -32.48
C ARG A 605 -37.19 -5.00 -33.39
N ASP A 606 -35.90 -4.87 -33.14
CA ASP A 606 -34.84 -5.58 -33.86
C ASP A 606 -34.57 -6.99 -33.30
N SER A 607 -33.63 -7.71 -33.93
CA SER A 607 -33.18 -9.04 -33.52
C SER A 607 -32.52 -9.13 -32.13
N LYS A 608 -32.19 -7.99 -31.51
CA LYS A 608 -31.58 -7.88 -30.17
C LYS A 608 -32.58 -7.34 -29.14
N ASP A 609 -33.88 -7.34 -29.47
CA ASP A 609 -34.96 -6.78 -28.66
C ASP A 609 -34.86 -5.25 -28.42
N ASN A 610 -34.03 -4.51 -29.15
CA ASN A 610 -34.01 -3.05 -29.05
C ASN A 610 -35.27 -2.47 -29.69
N ILE A 611 -35.92 -1.55 -29.00
CA ILE A 611 -37.17 -0.93 -29.45
C ILE A 611 -36.89 0.46 -30.01
N THR A 612 -37.41 0.74 -31.21
CA THR A 612 -37.44 2.08 -31.81
C THR A 612 -38.89 2.53 -32.00
N PHE A 613 -39.17 3.79 -31.70
CA PHE A 613 -40.46 4.43 -31.98
C PHE A 613 -40.31 5.40 -33.14
N TYR A 614 -41.24 5.37 -34.09
CA TYR A 614 -41.33 6.35 -35.17
C TYR A 614 -42.75 6.44 -35.70
N ASP A 615 -43.02 7.47 -36.49
CA ASP A 615 -44.32 7.70 -37.09
C ASP A 615 -44.23 7.48 -38.60
N MET A 616 -45.21 6.79 -39.18
CA MET A 616 -45.47 6.85 -40.61
C MET A 616 -46.53 7.93 -40.88
N ILE A 617 -46.31 8.70 -41.93
CA ILE A 617 -47.21 9.77 -42.36
C ILE A 617 -47.53 9.64 -43.85
N PRO A 618 -48.72 10.05 -44.31
CA PRO A 618 -49.06 9.99 -45.72
C PRO A 618 -48.17 10.92 -46.56
N VAL A 619 -47.77 10.47 -47.75
CA VAL A 619 -47.08 11.31 -48.73
C VAL A 619 -48.12 12.28 -49.30
N LYS A 620 -47.86 13.59 -49.24
CA LYS A 620 -48.72 14.57 -49.90
C LYS A 620 -48.63 14.37 -51.41
N ASP A 621 -49.77 14.20 -52.07
CA ASP A 621 -49.84 14.29 -53.53
C ASP A 621 -49.44 15.72 -53.93
N GLU A 622 -48.35 15.87 -54.69
CA GLU A 622 -47.98 17.14 -55.36
C GLU A 622 -48.80 17.38 -56.62
#